data_AF-A0A7V9B2Q8-F1
#
_entry.id   AF-A0A7V9B2Q8-F1
#
_cell.length_a   1.000
_cell.length_b   1.000
_cell.length_c   1.000
_cell.angle_alpha   90.00
_cell.angle_beta   90.00
_cell.angle_gamma   90.00
#
_symmetry.space_group_name_H-M   'P 1'
#
loop_
_entity.id
_entity.type
_entity.pdbx_description
1 polymer ?
#
loop_
_entity_poly.entity_id
_entity_poly.type
_entity_poly.pdbx_seq_one_letter_code
_entity_poly.pdbx_strand_id
1 'polypeptide(L)'
;MGKELSERRQIENEVVFRQANERVQKELVGLEKMAAEEGYTSLPENDDISLHFYCECSDENCRERIIMKLALYNEFHSNRKQFLISPDHETLGIERVILKDSNYTVVEKFATPPETAVKLQHTDIVNV
;
A
#
# COMPACT_ATOMS: atom_id res chain seq x y z
N MET A 1 16.86 20.71 -15.78
CA MET A 1 15.62 21.23 -15.15
C MET A 1 14.63 20.08 -15.09
N GLY A 2 14.64 19.33 -13.99
CA GLY A 2 13.65 18.27 -13.76
C GLY A 2 12.28 18.91 -13.59
N LYS A 3 11.26 18.37 -14.26
CA LYS A 3 9.88 18.79 -13.99
C LYS A 3 9.56 18.37 -12.56
N GLU A 4 9.29 19.35 -11.69
CA GLU A 4 8.69 19.04 -10.40
C GLU A 4 7.38 18.28 -10.62
N LEU A 5 7.27 17.18 -9.91
CA LEU A 5 6.16 16.27 -9.99
C LEU A 5 4.96 16.89 -9.31
N SER A 6 3.78 16.74 -9.92
CA SER A 6 2.59 17.28 -9.30
C SER A 6 2.25 16.45 -8.06
N GLU A 7 2.48 17.00 -6.86
CA GLU A 7 2.13 16.37 -5.58
C GLU A 7 0.69 15.83 -5.59
N ARG A 8 -0.23 16.59 -6.19
CA ARG A 8 -1.62 16.18 -6.38
C ARG A 8 -1.76 14.84 -7.13
N ARG A 9 -1.00 14.65 -8.21
CA ARG A 9 -1.06 13.44 -9.03
C ARG A 9 -0.51 12.21 -8.31
N GLN A 10 0.58 12.40 -7.58
CA GLN A 10 1.19 11.38 -6.73
C GLN A 10 0.19 10.88 -5.70
N ILE A 11 -0.45 11.82 -5.01
CA ILE A 11 -1.49 11.56 -4.01
C ILE A 11 -2.71 10.85 -4.63
N GLU A 12 -3.11 11.20 -5.86
CA GLU A 12 -4.21 10.53 -6.57
C GLU A 12 -3.84 9.10 -6.97
N ASN A 13 -2.60 8.80 -7.34
CA ASN A 13 -2.17 7.44 -7.70
C ASN A 13 -2.33 6.45 -6.55
N GLU A 14 -1.86 6.86 -5.38
CA GLU A 14 -1.84 6.02 -4.18
C GLU A 14 -3.24 5.58 -3.75
N VAL A 15 -4.26 6.42 -3.96
CA VAL A 15 -5.64 6.03 -3.60
C VAL A 15 -6.21 5.01 -4.57
N VAL A 16 -5.76 4.98 -5.83
CA VAL A 16 -6.17 3.94 -6.80
C VAL A 16 -5.60 2.58 -6.41
N PHE A 17 -4.32 2.55 -6.00
CA PHE A 17 -3.70 1.33 -5.50
C PHE A 17 -4.36 0.85 -4.22
N ARG A 18 -4.71 1.76 -3.30
CA ARG A 18 -5.48 1.45 -2.11
C ARG A 18 -6.82 0.80 -2.45
N GLN A 19 -7.57 1.35 -3.39
CA GLN A 19 -8.85 0.76 -3.82
C GLN A 19 -8.68 -0.65 -4.41
N ALA A 20 -7.58 -0.89 -5.13
CA ALA A 20 -7.26 -2.22 -5.62
C ALA A 20 -6.95 -3.19 -4.45
N ASN A 21 -6.19 -2.74 -3.46
CA ASN A 21 -5.85 -3.54 -2.27
C ASN A 21 -7.08 -3.81 -1.39
N GLU A 22 -7.95 -2.81 -1.17
CA GLU A 22 -9.23 -2.96 -0.44
C GLU A 22 -10.14 -4.00 -1.11
N ARG A 23 -10.09 -4.12 -2.44
CA ARG A 23 -10.86 -5.13 -3.17
C ARG A 23 -10.34 -6.54 -2.88
N VAL A 24 -9.02 -6.73 -2.84
CA VAL A 24 -8.39 -8.00 -2.46
C VAL A 24 -8.79 -8.38 -1.03
N GLN A 25 -8.76 -7.42 -0.10
CA GLN A 25 -9.19 -7.65 1.29
C GLN A 25 -10.66 -8.06 1.37
N LYS A 26 -11.53 -7.40 0.60
CA LYS A 26 -12.96 -7.73 0.55
C LYS A 26 -13.21 -9.15 0.01
N GLU A 27 -12.44 -9.57 -0.99
CA GLU A 27 -12.51 -10.93 -1.53
C GLU A 27 -12.01 -11.97 -0.52
N LEU A 28 -10.93 -11.68 0.22
CA LEU A 28 -10.46 -12.54 1.33
C LEU A 28 -11.54 -12.70 2.42
N VAL A 29 -12.17 -11.62 2.85
CA VAL A 29 -13.30 -11.68 3.81
C VAL A 29 -14.48 -12.48 3.25
N GLY A 30 -14.71 -12.42 1.94
CA GLY A 30 -15.71 -13.23 1.26
C GLY A 30 -15.40 -14.73 1.34
N LEU A 31 -14.13 -15.10 1.10
CA LEU A 31 -13.65 -16.47 1.20
C LEU A 31 -13.72 -17.01 2.63
N GLU A 32 -13.38 -16.20 3.64
CA GLU A 32 -13.54 -16.56 5.05
C GLU A 32 -14.98 -16.91 5.41
N LYS A 33 -15.94 -16.11 4.93
CA LYS A 33 -17.36 -16.38 5.15
C LYS A 33 -17.81 -17.68 4.50
N MET A 34 -17.39 -17.94 3.27
CA MET A 34 -17.70 -19.20 2.58
C MET A 34 -17.10 -20.41 3.30
N ALA A 35 -15.85 -20.31 3.76
CA ALA A 35 -15.19 -21.36 4.54
C ALA A 35 -15.93 -21.63 5.87
N ALA A 36 -16.38 -20.57 6.55
CA ALA A 36 -17.17 -20.70 7.77
C ALA A 36 -18.54 -21.39 7.52
N GLU A 37 -19.21 -21.07 6.41
CA GLU A 37 -20.47 -21.74 6.01
C GLU A 37 -20.29 -23.23 5.70
N GLU A 38 -19.10 -23.64 5.22
CA GLU A 38 -18.74 -25.03 4.95
C GLU A 38 -18.20 -25.78 6.20
N GLY A 39 -18.17 -25.15 7.37
CA GLY A 39 -17.78 -25.78 8.63
C GLY A 39 -16.29 -25.74 8.95
N TYR A 40 -15.49 -24.97 8.20
CA TYR A 40 -14.10 -24.69 8.55
C TYR A 40 -14.05 -23.65 9.68
N THR A 41 -13.31 -23.93 10.74
CA THR A 41 -13.25 -23.07 11.94
C THR A 41 -12.38 -21.83 11.73
N SER A 42 -11.50 -21.85 10.72
CA SER A 42 -10.70 -20.72 10.23
C SER A 42 -10.00 -21.11 8.92
N LEU A 43 -9.63 -20.12 8.10
CA LEU A 43 -8.50 -20.27 7.17
C LEU A 43 -7.22 -20.51 8.02
N PRO A 44 -6.22 -21.28 7.55
CA PRO A 44 -4.98 -21.49 8.32
C PRO A 44 -4.44 -20.17 8.88
N GLU A 45 -4.16 -20.11 10.19
CA GLU A 45 -3.93 -18.90 11.01
C GLU A 45 -3.51 -17.66 10.21
N ASN A 46 -4.49 -16.80 9.91
CA ASN A 46 -4.40 -15.66 8.98
C ASN A 46 -3.31 -14.62 9.31
N ASP A 47 -2.88 -14.50 10.58
CA ASP A 47 -1.95 -13.44 11.01
C ASP A 47 -0.49 -13.72 10.62
N ASP A 48 -0.10 -14.98 10.44
CA ASP A 48 1.25 -15.37 10.04
C ASP A 48 1.40 -15.58 8.53
N ILE A 49 0.32 -15.45 7.76
CA ILE A 49 0.37 -15.53 6.31
C ILE A 49 1.15 -14.34 5.76
N SER A 50 2.31 -14.65 5.15
CA SER A 50 3.09 -13.68 4.39
C SER A 50 2.55 -13.59 2.97
N LEU A 51 2.14 -12.40 2.56
CA LEU A 51 1.63 -12.10 1.22
C LEU A 51 2.56 -11.14 0.49
N HIS A 52 2.44 -11.11 -0.84
CA HIS A 52 3.15 -10.17 -1.70
C HIS A 52 2.23 -8.97 -1.97
N PHE A 53 2.52 -7.83 -1.36
CA PHE A 53 1.83 -6.57 -1.60
C PHE A 53 2.58 -5.76 -2.65
N TYR A 54 1.87 -4.97 -3.45
CA TYR A 54 2.54 -4.00 -4.31
C TYR A 54 3.19 -2.92 -3.46
N CYS A 55 4.36 -2.43 -3.88
CA CYS A 55 4.93 -1.21 -3.34
C CYS A 55 3.97 -0.04 -3.55
N GLU A 56 3.68 0.71 -2.49
CA GLU A 56 2.71 1.81 -2.49
C GLU A 56 3.38 3.18 -2.68
N CYS A 57 4.58 3.20 -3.28
CA CYS A 57 5.28 4.44 -3.59
C CYS A 57 4.53 5.24 -4.66
N SER A 58 4.87 6.52 -4.77
CA SER A 58 4.18 7.42 -5.68
C SER A 58 4.41 7.14 -7.18
N ASP A 59 5.38 6.29 -7.55
CA ASP A 59 5.70 5.94 -8.94
C ASP A 59 4.62 5.04 -9.56
N GLU A 60 3.89 5.55 -10.56
CA GLU A 60 2.83 4.80 -11.24
C GLU A 60 3.34 3.58 -12.04
N ASN A 61 4.63 3.56 -12.34
CA ASN A 61 5.28 2.48 -13.08
C ASN A 61 5.88 1.43 -12.15
N CYS A 62 5.85 1.65 -10.83
CA CYS A 62 6.37 0.68 -9.88
C CYS A 62 5.58 -0.63 -9.95
N ARG A 63 6.31 -1.75 -10.08
CA ARG A 63 5.75 -3.11 -10.08
C ARG A 63 6.37 -3.99 -9.00
N GLU A 64 7.20 -3.40 -8.14
CA GLU A 64 7.87 -4.10 -7.05
C GLU A 64 6.86 -4.66 -6.05
N ARG A 65 7.28 -5.75 -5.40
CA ARG A 65 6.48 -6.44 -4.39
C ARG A 65 7.25 -6.48 -3.07
N ILE A 66 6.57 -6.15 -1.99
CA ILE A 66 7.06 -6.36 -0.63
C ILE A 66 6.40 -7.60 -0.04
N ILE A 67 7.17 -8.37 0.72
CA ILE A 67 6.67 -9.55 1.43
C ILE A 67 6.47 -9.17 2.88
N MET A 68 5.24 -9.29 3.39
CA MET A 68 4.96 -9.08 4.80
C MET A 68 3.72 -9.83 5.26
N LYS A 69 3.58 -9.94 6.59
CA LYS A 69 2.40 -10.54 7.22
C LYS A 69 1.17 -9.66 6.99
N LEU A 70 0.04 -10.30 6.69
CA LEU A 70 -1.24 -9.61 6.52
C LEU A 70 -1.63 -8.77 7.75
N ALA A 71 -1.37 -9.28 8.96
CA ALA A 71 -1.63 -8.55 10.20
C ALA A 71 -0.86 -7.21 10.28
N LEU A 72 0.45 -7.22 9.95
CA LEU A 72 1.28 -6.02 9.93
C LEU A 72 0.83 -5.03 8.85
N TYR A 73 0.44 -5.53 7.68
CA TYR A 73 -0.11 -4.69 6.61
C TYR A 73 -1.36 -3.94 7.10
N ASN A 74 -2.29 -4.64 7.75
CA ASN A 74 -3.51 -4.05 8.31
C ASN A 74 -3.22 -3.06 9.45
N GLU A 75 -2.23 -3.35 10.30
CA GLU A 75 -1.84 -2.50 11.42
C GLU A 75 -1.37 -1.12 10.94
N PHE A 76 -0.41 -1.07 10.00
CA PHE A 76 0.05 0.20 9.45
C PHE A 76 -1.06 0.96 8.71
N HIS A 77 -1.95 0.24 8.03
CA HIS A 77 -3.10 0.83 7.33
C HIS A 77 -4.20 1.38 8.25
N SER A 78 -4.12 1.16 9.57
CA SER A 78 -5.01 1.83 10.52
C SER A 78 -4.85 3.37 10.49
N ASN A 79 -3.65 3.86 10.13
CA ASN A 79 -3.39 5.25 9.86
C ASN A 79 -3.35 5.51 8.34
N ARG A 80 -4.36 6.22 7.82
CA ARG A 80 -4.49 6.48 6.37
C ARG A 80 -3.38 7.33 5.75
N LYS A 81 -2.50 7.91 6.56
CA LYS A 81 -1.32 8.63 6.06
C LYS A 81 -0.11 7.71 5.87
N GLN A 82 -0.18 6.46 6.33
CA GLN A 82 0.92 5.51 6.26
C GLN A 82 0.83 4.65 5.01
N PHE A 83 1.98 4.42 4.39
CA PHE A 83 2.13 3.61 3.18
C PHE A 83 3.33 2.69 3.31
N LEU A 84 3.23 1.52 2.69
CA LEU A 84 4.23 0.46 2.72
C LEU A 84 4.93 0.37 1.36
N ILE A 85 6.22 0.68 1.34
CA ILE A 85 7.01 0.80 0.11
C ILE A 85 8.24 -0.11 0.13
N SER A 86 8.79 -0.42 -1.04
CA SER A 86 10.11 -1.06 -1.13
C SER A 86 11.18 -0.18 -0.46
N PRO A 87 12.25 -0.77 0.06
CA PRO A 87 13.38 0.00 0.58
C PRO A 87 13.86 1.04 -0.45
N ASP A 88 14.15 2.25 0.03
CA ASP A 88 14.68 3.39 -0.73
C ASP A 88 13.75 3.98 -1.81
N HIS A 89 12.46 3.62 -1.80
CA HIS A 89 11.44 4.21 -2.67
C HIS A 89 10.76 5.46 -2.07
N GLU A 90 11.26 5.99 -0.95
CA GLU A 90 10.66 7.16 -0.31
C GLU A 90 10.87 8.46 -1.12
N THR A 91 9.84 9.31 -1.16
CA THR A 91 9.91 10.67 -1.71
C THR A 91 9.87 11.70 -0.57
N LEU A 92 11.03 11.99 0.01
CA LEU A 92 11.20 12.85 1.20
C LEU A 92 10.58 14.26 1.10
N GLY A 93 10.22 14.73 -0.10
CA GLY A 93 9.51 15.99 -0.31
C GLY A 93 8.04 15.97 0.13
N ILE A 94 7.38 14.81 0.11
CA ILE A 94 5.93 14.67 0.40
C ILE A 94 5.62 13.80 1.61
N GLU A 95 6.64 13.11 2.14
CA GLU A 95 6.49 12.12 3.21
C GLU A 95 7.73 12.02 4.08
N ARG A 96 7.57 11.40 5.25
CA ARG A 96 8.67 11.05 6.15
C ARG A 96 8.72 9.54 6.36
N VAL A 97 9.92 9.00 6.49
CA VAL A 97 10.13 7.61 6.92
C VAL A 97 9.80 7.49 8.40
N ILE A 98 8.96 6.53 8.76
CA ILE A 98 8.62 6.21 10.15
C ILE A 98 9.26 4.89 10.62
N LEU A 99 9.54 3.97 9.68
CA LEU A 99 10.21 2.71 9.95
C LEU A 99 10.99 2.26 8.71
N LYS A 100 12.22 1.76 8.89
CA LYS A 100 12.97 1.02 7.87
C LYS A 100 13.17 -0.42 8.34
N ASP A 101 12.70 -1.36 7.54
CA ASP A 101 13.03 -2.78 7.64
C ASP A 101 13.95 -3.15 6.46
N SER A 102 14.58 -4.32 6.54
CA SER A 102 15.30 -4.93 5.43
C SER A 102 14.44 -5.19 4.18
N ASN A 103 13.14 -5.45 4.33
CA ASN A 103 12.26 -5.87 3.24
C ASN A 103 11.26 -4.79 2.81
N TYR A 104 11.04 -3.76 3.63
CA TYR A 104 10.09 -2.68 3.35
C TYR A 104 10.43 -1.43 4.17
N THR A 105 9.95 -0.29 3.70
CA THR A 105 9.95 0.98 4.43
C THR A 105 8.51 1.38 4.68
N VAL A 106 8.24 1.95 5.85
CA VAL A 106 6.96 2.59 6.16
C VAL A 106 7.17 4.09 6.13
N VAL A 107 6.33 4.78 5.37
CA VAL A 107 6.34 6.24 5.25
C VAL A 107 5.01 6.83 5.71
N GLU A 108 5.04 8.06 6.21
CA GLU A 108 3.86 8.83 6.58
C GLU A 108 3.81 10.14 5.78
N LYS A 109 2.71 10.38 5.06
CA LYS A 109 2.50 11.58 4.25
C LYS A 109 2.30 12.82 5.11
N PHE A 110 2.87 13.96 4.68
CA PHE A 110 2.63 15.24 5.34
C PHE A 110 1.18 15.70 5.13
N ALA A 111 0.72 15.67 3.88
CA ALA A 111 -0.66 15.99 3.51
C ALA A 111 -1.61 14.81 3.76
N THR A 112 -2.88 15.11 4.00
CA THR A 112 -3.94 14.09 4.05
C THR A 112 -4.31 13.70 2.62
N PRO A 113 -4.15 12.42 2.22
CA PRO A 113 -4.61 11.96 0.91
C PRO A 113 -6.13 12.10 0.78
N PRO A 114 -6.68 12.30 -0.44
CA PRO A 114 -8.12 12.30 -0.66
C PRO A 114 -8.71 10.94 -0.29
N GLU A 115 -9.98 10.93 0.12
CA GLU A 115 -10.69 9.70 0.50
C GLU A 115 -10.78 8.70 -0.66
N THR A 116 -10.91 9.20 -1.91
CA THR A 116 -10.98 8.39 -3.12
C THR A 116 -10.26 9.08 -4.29
N ALA A 117 -9.49 8.32 -5.05
CA ALA A 117 -9.06 8.64 -6.41
C ALA A 117 -9.26 7.41 -7.27
N VAL A 118 -9.62 7.62 -8.53
CA VAL A 118 -10.24 6.57 -9.37
C VAL A 118 -9.35 6.18 -10.56
N LYS A 119 -8.30 6.96 -10.85
CA LYS A 119 -7.39 6.72 -11.97
C LYS A 119 -5.97 7.17 -11.65
N LEU A 120 -5.00 6.40 -12.15
CA LEU A 120 -3.60 6.79 -12.12
C LEU A 120 -3.40 8.04 -12.99
N GLN A 121 -2.68 9.00 -12.44
CA GLN A 121 -2.13 10.19 -13.03
C GLN A 121 -0.65 9.95 -13.34
N HIS A 122 -0.26 10.21 -14.57
CA HIS A 122 1.14 10.13 -14.97
C HIS A 122 1.98 11.18 -14.21
N THR A 123 3.05 10.69 -13.58
CA THR A 123 3.97 11.44 -12.74
C THR A 123 5.40 10.96 -13.01
N ASP A 124 6.26 11.84 -13.54
CA ASP A 124 7.67 11.54 -13.89
C ASP A 124 8.60 11.25 -12.68
N ILE A 125 8.24 10.29 -11.81
CA ILE A 125 9.05 9.89 -10.65
C ILE A 125 10.15 8.94 -11.08
N VAL A 126 11.36 9.16 -10.54
CA VAL A 126 12.46 8.21 -10.63
C VAL A 126 12.77 7.78 -9.20
N ASN A 127 12.43 6.53 -8.88
CA ASN A 127 12.89 5.91 -7.64
C ASN A 127 14.40 5.66 -7.73
N VAL A 128 15.09 5.74 -6.59
CA VAL A 128 16.56 5.60 -6.50
C VAL A 128 16.99 4.15 -6.68
#